data_AF-A0A031G6Y6-F1
#
_entry.id   AF-A0A031G6Y6-F1
#
_cell.length_a   1.000
_cell.length_b   1.000
_cell.length_c   1.000
_cell.angle_alpha   90.00
_cell.angle_beta   90.00
_cell.angle_gamma   90.00
#
_symmetry.space_group_name_H-M   'P 1'
#
loop_
_entity.id
_entity.type
_entity.pdbx_description
1 polymer ?
#
loop_
_entity_poly.entity_id
_entity_poly.type
_entity_poly.pdbx_seq_one_letter_code
_entity_poly.pdbx_strand_id
1 'polypeptide(L)' 'MEDIFVVKRCNKIIIHGRRAGESQHEPAEASSWFRINDTRTGGFIGDGYDLEEDARRECRRLNAASSPLSARQSAG' A
#
# COMPACT_ATOMS: atom_id res chain seq x y z
N MET A 1 -20.44 -2.78 -6.94
CA MET A 1 -19.74 -2.84 -5.66
C MET A 1 -18.46 -2.06 -5.86
N GLU A 2 -18.32 -0.91 -5.22
CA GLU A 2 -17.11 -0.07 -5.37
C GLU A 2 -16.01 -0.63 -4.47
N ASP A 3 -14.77 -0.67 -4.96
CA ASP A 3 -13.63 -1.16 -4.18
C ASP A 3 -13.36 -0.22 -2.99
N ILE A 4 -13.46 -0.77 -1.78
CA ILE A 4 -13.20 -0.07 -0.51
C ILE A 4 -11.70 0.18 -0.36
N PHE A 5 -10.88 -0.76 -0.84
CA PHE A 5 -9.43 -0.67 -0.79
C PHE A 5 -8.87 -0.54 -2.20
N VAL A 6 -7.92 0.36 -2.40
CA VAL A 6 -7.27 0.57 -3.70
C VAL A 6 -5.75 0.57 -3.55
N VAL A 7 -5.06 -0.09 -4.48
CA VAL A 7 -3.59 0.00 -4.54
C VAL A 7 -3.19 1.33 -5.14
N LYS A 8 -2.38 2.09 -4.41
CA LYS A 8 -1.76 3.33 -4.86
C LYS A 8 -0.25 3.13 -4.95
N ARG A 9 0.30 3.39 -6.13
CA ARG A 9 1.74 3.53 -6.33
C ARG A 9 2.18 4.87 -5.73
N CYS A 10 3.12 4.82 -4.80
CA CYS A 10 3.77 5.96 -4.18
C CYS A 10 5.23 6.00 -4.63
N ASN A 11 5.73 7.20 -4.88
CA ASN A 11 7.16 7.40 -5.08
C ASN A 11 7.83 7.43 -3.71
N LYS A 12 8.76 6.50 -3.47
CA LYS A 12 9.58 6.50 -2.26
C LYS A 12 10.56 7.67 -2.33
N ILE A 13 10.30 8.75 -1.63
CA ILE A 13 11.27 9.83 -1.47
C ILE A 13 12.23 9.41 -0.35
N ILE A 14 13.40 8.88 -0.72
CA ILE A 14 14.44 8.56 0.27
C ILE A 14 15.18 9.85 0.62
N ILE A 15 14.87 10.42 1.78
CA ILE A 15 15.59 11.58 2.31
C ILE A 15 16.84 11.08 3.02
N HIS A 16 17.96 11.04 2.30
CA HIS A 16 19.27 10.84 2.92
C HIS A 16 19.65 12.10 3.69
N GLY A 17 19.91 11.97 4.99
CA GLY A 17 20.43 13.07 5.81
C GLY A 17 21.75 13.57 5.24
N ARG A 18 21.82 14.84 4.85
CA ARG A 18 23.03 15.42 4.24
C ARG A 18 24.06 15.71 5.34
N ARG A 19 25.18 14.99 5.37
CA ARG A 19 26.42 15.48 6.01
C ARG A 19 27.29 16.16 4.93
N ALA A 20 27.90 17.29 5.28
CA ALA A 20 28.76 18.04 4.38
C ALA A 20 29.95 17.17 3.91
N GLY A 21 30.02 16.83 2.63
CA GLY A 21 31.18 16.18 2.01
C GLY A 21 30.92 14.89 1.21
N GLU A 22 29.71 14.31 1.24
CA GLU A 22 29.45 13.08 0.47
C GLU A 22 29.02 13.37 -0.97
N SER A 23 29.92 13.06 -1.89
CA SER A 23 29.73 13.09 -3.34
C SER A 23 29.48 11.67 -3.84
N GLN A 24 28.21 11.29 -4.03
CA GLN A 24 27.71 10.53 -5.17
C GLN A 24 26.22 10.23 -4.93
N HIS A 25 25.38 11.03 -5.58
CA HIS A 25 23.97 10.72 -5.74
C HIS A 25 23.87 9.65 -6.83
N GLU A 26 24.00 8.38 -6.47
CA GLU A 26 23.43 7.33 -7.30
C GLU A 26 21.96 7.69 -7.50
N PRO A 27 21.44 7.72 -8.74
CA PRO A 27 20.05 8.07 -8.96
C PRO A 27 19.25 7.03 -8.19
N ALA A 28 18.66 7.45 -7.06
CA ALA A 28 17.89 6.59 -6.19
C ALA A 28 17.04 5.71 -7.09
N GLU A 29 17.37 4.40 -7.13
CA GLU A 29 16.62 3.47 -7.94
C GLU A 29 15.17 3.72 -7.56
N ALA A 30 14.33 3.98 -8.57
CA ALA A 30 12.94 4.33 -8.33
C ALA A 30 12.22 3.08 -7.80
N SER A 31 12.45 2.76 -6.52
CA SER A 31 11.75 1.71 -5.79
C SER A 31 10.31 2.17 -5.72
N SER A 32 9.50 1.60 -6.60
CA SER A 32 8.08 1.84 -6.61
C SER A 32 7.51 1.20 -5.36
N TRP A 33 6.97 2.03 -4.47
CA TRP A 33 6.38 1.56 -3.22
C TRP A 33 4.87 1.54 -3.38
N PHE A 34 4.21 0.44 -3.05
CA PHE A 34 2.78 0.27 -3.23
C PHE A 34 2.10 0.25 -1.87
N ARG A 35 1.11 1.12 -1.68
CA ARG A 35 0.29 1.14 -0.45
C ARG A 35 -1.16 0.87 -0.77
N ILE A 36 -1.85 0.25 0.18
CA ILE A 36 -3.29 0.04 0.10
C ILE A 36 -3.94 1.25 0.78
N ASN A 37 -4.69 2.03 0.01
CA ASN A 37 -5.46 3.15 0.49
C ASN A 37 -6.89 2.69 0.78
N ASP A 38 -7.37 2.98 1.98
CA ASP A 38 -8.77 2.80 2.35
C ASP A 38 -9.53 4.07 1.93
N THR A 39 -10.43 3.92 0.96
CA THR A 39 -11.17 5.05 0.39
C THR A 39 -12.22 5.62 1.34
N ARG A 40 -12.60 4.86 2.38
CA ARG A 40 -13.61 5.26 3.37
C ARG A 40 -13.06 6.20 4.43
N THR A 41 -11.86 5.91 4.93
CA THR A 41 -11.17 6.73 5.96
C THR A 41 -10.15 7.69 5.35
N GLY A 42 -9.77 7.48 4.08
CA GLY A 42 -8.64 8.18 3.46
C GLY A 42 -7.28 7.73 4.00
N GLY A 43 -7.24 6.68 4.83
CA GLY A 43 -6.04 6.14 5.45
C GLY A 43 -5.24 5.19 4.55
N PHE A 44 -4.06 4.81 5.02
CA PHE A 44 -3.26 3.73 4.42
C PHE A 44 -3.22 2.53 5.37
N ILE A 45 -3.28 1.32 4.79
CA ILE A 45 -3.23 0.07 5.53
C ILE A 45 -1.83 -0.54 5.43
N GLY A 46 -1.25 -0.82 6.60
CA GLY A 46 0.09 -1.40 6.73
C GLY A 46 1.22 -0.45 6.33
N ASP A 47 2.44 -0.98 6.37
CA ASP A 47 3.66 -0.24 5.98
C ASP A 47 3.78 -0.07 4.45
N GLY A 48 3.15 -0.97 3.68
CA GLY A 48 3.20 -1.01 2.22
C GLY A 48 4.18 -2.06 1.69
N TYR A 49 4.22 -2.18 0.36
CA TYR A 49 4.83 -3.28 -0.37
C TYR A 49 5.83 -2.78 -1.39
N ASP A 50 6.94 -3.50 -1.56
CA ASP A 50 7.89 -3.22 -2.64
C ASP A 50 7.39 -3.72 -4.01
N LEU A 51 6.51 -4.74 -4.03
CA LEU A 51 5.96 -5.33 -5.26
C LEU A 51 4.48 -4.97 -5.45
N GLU A 52 4.12 -4.57 -6.67
CA GLU A 52 2.73 -4.26 -7.04
C GLU A 52 1.82 -5.48 -6.88
N GLU A 53 2.33 -6.65 -7.22
CA GLU A 53 1.56 -7.90 -7.19
C GLU A 53 1.14 -8.29 -5.77
N ASP A 54 2.04 -8.14 -4.79
CA ASP A 54 1.72 -8.37 -3.38
C ASP A 54 0.68 -7.38 -2.87
N ALA A 55 0.85 -6.09 -3.18
CA ALA A 55 -0.14 -5.07 -2.84
C ALA A 55 -1.51 -5.37 -3.46
N ARG A 56 -1.55 -5.81 -4.73
CA ARG A 56 -2.80 -6.20 -5.42
C ARG A 56 -3.42 -7.46 -4.85
N ARG A 57 -2.62 -8.44 -4.45
CA ARG A 57 -3.10 -9.67 -3.81
C ARG A 57 -3.78 -9.34 -2.49
N GLU A 58 -3.14 -8.52 -1.66
CA GLU A 58 -3.70 -8.12 -0.39
C GLU A 58 -4.92 -7.20 -0.55
N CYS A 59 -4.86 -6.23 -1.46
CA CYS A 59 -5.98 -5.35 -1.78
C CYS A 59 -7.22 -6.16 -2.20
N ARG A 60 -7.06 -7.20 -3.03
CA ARG A 60 -8.16 -8.10 -3.39
C ARG A 60 -8.68 -8.88 -2.18
N ARG A 61 -7.80 -9.37 -1.30
CA ARG A 61 -8.21 -10.07 -0.07
C ARG A 61 -9.02 -9.16 0.84
N LEU A 62 -8.58 -7.91 1.04
CA LEU A 62 -9.27 -6.93 1.85
C LEU A 62 -10.63 -6.55 1.26
N ASN A 63 -10.70 -6.30 -0.06
CA ASN A 63 -11.97 -6.03 -0.73
C ASN A 63 -12.92 -7.23 -0.65
N ALA A 64 -12.42 -8.46 -0.81
CA ALA A 64 -13.23 -9.66 -0.66
C ALA A 64 -13.75 -9.84 0.77
N ALA A 65 -12.92 -9.54 1.79
CA ALA A 65 -13.30 -9.64 3.20
C ALA A 65 -14.26 -8.53 3.64
N SER A 66 -14.20 -7.35 3.02
CA SER A 66 -15.05 -6.20 3.34
C SER A 66 -16.31 -6.12 2.47
N SER A 67 -16.32 -6.83 1.33
CA SER A 67 -17.52 -7.03 0.53
C SER A 67 -18.57 -7.79 1.37
N PRO A 68 -19.81 -7.27 1.48
CA PRO A 68 -20.92 -7.90 2.18
C PRO A 68 -21.43 -9.10 1.37
N LEU A 69 -20.62 -10.14 1.23
CA LEU A 69 -21.08 -11.48 0.92
C LEU A 69 -21.02 -12.28 2.22
N SER A 70 -22.16 -12.29 2.91
CA SER A 70 -22.45 -13.18 4.03
C SER A 70 -21.38 -13.20 5.12
N ALA A 71 -21.46 -12.22 6.02
CA ALA A 71 -21.35 -12.55 7.43
C ALA A 71 -22.44 -13.59 7.75
N ARG A 72 -22.19 -14.86 7.40
CA ARG A 72 -22.92 -15.98 7.98
C ARG A 72 -22.60 -15.90 9.45
N GLN A 73 -23.58 -15.34 10.16
CA GLN A 73 -23.88 -15.59 11.55
C GLN A 73 -23.31 -16.95 11.98
N SER A 74 -22.20 -16.93 12.69
CA SER A 74 -21.89 -17.96 13.66
C SER A 74 -22.37 -17.42 15.00
N ALA A 75 -23.70 -17.44 15.16
CA ALA A 75 -24.30 -17.61 16.47
C ALA A 75 -24.40 -19.12 16.69
N GLY A 76 -23.82 -19.61 17.78
CA GLY A 76 -23.78 -21.02 18.16
C GLY A 76 -22.71 -21.27 19.20
#